data_AF-W1YLQ8-F1
#
_entry.id   AF-W1YLQ8-F1
#
_cell.length_a   1.000
_cell.length_b   1.000
_cell.length_c   1.000
_cell.angle_alpha   90.00
_cell.angle_beta   90.00
_cell.angle_gamma   90.00
#
_symmetry.space_group_name_H-M   'P 1'
#
loop_
_entity.id
_entity.type
_entity.pdbx_description
1 polymer ?
#
loop_
_entity_poly.entity_id
_entity_poly.type
_entity_poly.pdbx_seq_one_letter_code
_entity_poly.pdbx_strand_id
1 'polypeptide(L)' 'DVVGEATAAYLTRMLRTMEVPVSRLASGLPVGSDLEYADEVTLGRAFEGRRRVEG' A
#
# COMPACT_ATOMS: atom_id res chain seq x y z
N ASP A 1 4.56 7.47 -5.03
CA ASP A 1 4.15 8.56 -5.93
C ASP A 1 2.91 9.25 -5.36
N VAL A 2 3.03 10.55 -5.09
CA VAL A 2 1.97 11.39 -4.52
C VAL A 2 0.77 11.48 -5.47
N VAL A 3 0.99 11.47 -6.78
CA VAL A 3 -0.09 11.57 -7.79
C VAL A 3 -0.93 10.30 -7.78
N GLY A 4 -0.28 9.14 -7.73
CA GLY A 4 -0.95 7.85 -7.59
C GLY A 4 -1.78 7.75 -6.31
N GLU A 5 -1.28 8.33 -5.21
CA GLU A 5 -2.01 8.37 -3.94
C GLU A 5 -3.28 9.21 -4.00
N ALA A 6 -3.16 10.42 -4.55
CA ALA A 6 -4.28 11.33 -4.76
C ALA A 6 -5.33 10.71 -5.70
N THR A 7 -4.89 10.08 -6.78
CA THR A 7 -5.77 9.45 -7.78
C THR A 7 -6.56 8.31 -7.17
N ALA A 8 -5.88 7.41 -6.44
CA ALA A 8 -6.60 6.30 -5.79
C ALA A 8 -7.52 6.80 -4.67
N ALA A 9 -7.16 7.85 -3.91
CA ALA A 9 -8.08 8.45 -2.93
C ALA A 9 -9.34 9.06 -3.61
N TYR A 10 -9.17 9.70 -4.76
CA TYR A 10 -10.27 10.21 -5.58
C TYR A 10 -11.19 9.07 -6.06
N LEU A 11 -10.63 8.00 -6.63
CA LEU A 11 -11.39 6.84 -7.08
C LEU A 11 -12.12 6.16 -5.92
N THR A 12 -11.47 5.97 -4.78
CA THR A 12 -12.13 5.42 -3.58
C THR A 12 -13.34 6.25 -3.17
N ARG A 13 -13.25 7.59 -3.19
CA ARG A 13 -14.39 8.46 -2.86
C ARG A 13 -15.52 8.33 -3.87
N MET A 14 -15.20 8.25 -5.16
CA MET A 14 -16.18 8.12 -6.24
C MET A 14 -16.93 6.79 -6.20
N LEU A 15 -16.23 5.69 -5.86
CA LEU A 15 -16.79 4.34 -5.85
C LEU A 15 -17.58 4.01 -4.57
N ARG A 16 -17.57 4.89 -3.55
CA ARG A 16 -18.26 4.65 -2.26
C ARG A 16 -19.75 4.32 -2.39
N THR A 17 -20.42 4.79 -3.44
CA THR A 17 -21.87 4.60 -3.64
C THR A 17 -22.20 3.38 -4.51
N MET A 18 -21.21 2.67 -5.04
CA MET A 18 -21.44 1.62 -6.04
C MET A 18 -21.54 0.21 -5.44
N GLU A 19 -21.53 0.07 -4.11
CA GLU A 19 -21.61 -1.21 -3.37
C GLU A 19 -20.63 -2.29 -3.85
N VAL A 20 -19.52 -1.89 -4.48
CA VAL A 20 -18.44 -2.79 -4.93
C VAL A 20 -17.30 -2.80 -3.93
N PRO A 21 -16.65 -3.96 -3.71
CA PRO A 21 -15.42 -4.00 -2.91
C PRO A 21 -14.31 -3.19 -3.57
N VAL A 22 -13.76 -2.23 -2.83
CA VAL A 22 -12.60 -1.44 -3.26
C VAL A 22 -11.43 -1.76 -2.35
N SER A 23 -10.29 -2.11 -2.94
CA SER A 23 -9.05 -2.37 -2.23
C SER A 23 -7.89 -1.62 -2.88
N ARG A 24 -6.77 -1.53 -2.16
CA ARG A 24 -5.53 -0.92 -2.64
C ARG A 24 -4.45 -2.00 -2.70
N LEU A 25 -3.59 -1.92 -3.71
CA LEU A 25 -2.40 -2.75 -3.77
C LEU A 25 -1.57 -2.53 -2.50
N ALA A 26 -1.00 -3.62 -1.98
CA ALA A 26 -0.07 -3.54 -0.88
C ALA A 26 1.15 -2.70 -1.28
N SER A 27 1.63 -1.88 -0.36
CA SER A 27 2.85 -1.11 -0.50
C SER A 27 3.86 -1.55 0.54
N GLY A 28 5.10 -1.80 0.12
CA GLY A 28 6.17 -2.27 0.97
C GLY A 28 7.31 -2.80 0.13
N LEU A 29 8.12 -3.68 0.74
CA LEU A 29 9.29 -4.26 0.09
C LEU A 29 8.91 -5.22 -1.04
N PRO A 30 9.58 -5.16 -2.21
CA PRO A 30 9.40 -6.13 -3.26
C PRO A 30 10.02 -7.48 -2.88
N VAL A 31 9.58 -8.56 -3.54
CA VAL A 31 10.16 -9.89 -3.32
C VAL A 31 11.61 -9.89 -3.78
N GLY A 32 12.50 -10.40 -2.93
CA GLY A 32 13.94 -10.52 -3.23
C GLY A 32 14.74 -9.24 -3.04
N SER A 33 14.19 -8.18 -2.41
CA SER A 33 14.98 -7.02 -1.99
C SER A 33 15.71 -7.26 -0.67
N ASP A 34 16.94 -6.77 -0.58
CA ASP A 34 17.63 -6.64 0.70
C ASP A 34 17.23 -5.33 1.40
N LEU A 35 17.12 -5.39 2.73
CA LEU A 35 16.71 -4.24 3.56
C LEU A 35 17.70 -3.07 3.46
N GLU A 36 18.98 -3.37 3.25
CA GLU A 36 20.06 -2.37 3.19
C GLU A 36 19.97 -1.43 1.99
N TYR A 37 19.23 -1.80 0.94
CA TYR A 37 19.01 -0.98 -0.25
C TYR A 37 17.61 -0.36 -0.31
N ALA A 38 16.75 -0.64 0.67
CA ALA A 38 15.40 -0.10 0.71
C ALA A 38 15.41 1.35 1.23
N ASP A 39 14.65 2.22 0.57
CA ASP A 39 14.46 3.59 1.05
C ASP A 39 13.55 3.61 2.29
N GLU A 40 13.69 4.67 3.11
CA GLU A 40 12.97 4.83 4.37
C GLU A 40 11.45 4.86 4.19
N VAL A 41 10.96 5.39 3.06
CA VAL A 41 9.51 5.48 2.79
C VAL A 41 8.95 4.08 2.52
N THR A 42 9.66 3.27 1.73
CA THR A 42 9.29 1.87 1.47
C THR A 42 9.32 1.04 2.75
N LEU A 43 10.35 1.21 3.59
CA LEU A 43 10.43 0.55 4.89
C LEU A 43 9.27 0.97 5.81
N GLY A 44 8.98 2.27 5.91
CA GLY A 44 7.86 2.78 6.69
C GLY A 44 6.54 2.14 6.29
N ARG A 45 6.25 2.08 4.97
CA ARG A 45 5.04 1.42 4.45
C ARG A 45 4.99 -0.08 4.74
N ALA A 46 6.12 -0.76 4.62
CA ALA A 46 6.21 -2.18 4.95
C ALA A 46 5.93 -2.45 6.44
N PHE A 47 6.43 -1.59 7.33
CA PHE A 47 6.17 -1.70 8.77
C PHE A 47 4.73 -1.33 9.16
N GLU A 48 4.14 -0.31 8.54
CA GLU A 48 2.73 0.06 8.73
C GLU A 48 1.80 -1.07 8.26
N GLY A 49 2.09 -1.66 7.10
CA GLY A 49 1.33 -2.76 6.51
C GLY A 49 1.68 -4.15 7.04
N ARG A 50 2.55 -4.26 8.06
CA ARG A 50 3.02 -5.56 8.57
C ARG A 50 1.84 -6.37 9.10
N ARG A 51 1.74 -7.62 8.68
CA ARG A 51 0.72 -8.56 9.15
C ARG A 51 1.33 -9.53 10.14
N ARG A 52 0.61 -9.84 11.22
CA ARG A 52 0.98 -10.96 12.09
C ARG A 52 0.82 -12.24 11.30
N VAL A 53 1.78 -13.15 11.50
CA VAL A 53 1.69 -14.50 10.97
C VAL A 53 1.21 -15.36 12.13
N GLU A 54 0.07 -16.03 11.95
CA GLU A 54 -0.35 -17.10 12.86
C GLU A 54 0.42 -18.36 12.43
N GLY A 55 1.06 -19.02 13.40
CA GLY A 55 1.80 -20.26 13.18
C GLY A 55 0.90 -21.48 13.24
#